data_AF-A0A7K3PWW6-F1
#
_entry.id   AF-A0A7K3PWW6-F1
#
_cell.length_a   1.000
_cell.length_b   1.000
_cell.length_c   1.000
_cell.angle_alpha   90.00
_cell.angle_beta   90.00
_cell.angle_gamma   90.00
#
_symmetry.space_group_name_H-M   'P 1'
#
loop_
_entity.id
_entity.type
_entity.pdbx_description
1 polymer ?
#
loop_
_entity_poly.entity_id
_entity_poly.type
_entity_poly.pdbx_seq_one_letter_code
_entity_poly.pdbx_strand_id
1 'polypeptide(L)' 'APPPAAPAPEAASAPAPRPPAPEPPPVSPEDDIPEDDDPDLDESALSGKELLVRELGATVVEEIANE' A
#
# COMPACT_ATOMS: atom_id res chain seq x y z
N ALA A 1 24.29 53.98 -17.02
CA ALA A 1 22.93 53.92 -16.45
C ALA A 1 22.85 52.71 -15.54
N PRO A 2 22.28 52.80 -14.31
CA PRO A 2 22.14 51.63 -13.45
C PRO A 2 21.05 50.68 -14.00
N PRO A 3 21.14 49.36 -13.75
CA PRO A 3 20.15 48.40 -14.22
C PRO A 3 18.81 48.50 -13.47
N PRO A 4 17.68 48.11 -14.07
CA PRO A 4 16.39 48.10 -13.40
C PRO A 4 16.36 47.03 -12.29
N ALA A 5 15.78 47.37 -11.15
CA ALA A 5 15.59 46.46 -10.03
C ALA A 5 14.48 45.44 -10.35
N ALA A 6 14.72 44.16 -10.08
CA ALA A 6 13.73 43.10 -10.21
C ALA A 6 12.71 43.14 -9.03
N PRO A 7 11.45 42.72 -9.24
CA PRO A 7 10.47 42.63 -8.15
C PRO A 7 10.89 41.53 -7.16
N ALA A 8 10.78 41.84 -5.87
CA ALA A 8 11.03 40.88 -4.79
C ALA A 8 9.90 39.84 -4.72
N PRO A 9 10.19 38.56 -4.42
CA PRO A 9 9.14 37.56 -4.23
C PRO A 9 8.30 37.92 -3.00
N GLU A 10 6.97 37.94 -3.15
CA GLU A 10 6.05 38.04 -2.02
C GLU A 10 6.23 36.81 -1.12
N ALA A 11 6.51 37.05 0.17
CA ALA A 11 6.59 36.00 1.16
C ALA A 11 5.18 35.43 1.39
N ALA A 12 4.93 34.21 0.90
CA ALA A 12 3.70 33.50 1.19
C ALA A 12 3.59 33.24 2.71
N SER A 13 2.52 33.74 3.32
CA SER A 13 2.20 33.47 4.72
C SER A 13 2.04 31.96 4.93
N ALA A 14 2.79 31.40 5.86
CA ALA A 14 2.67 29.99 6.22
C ALA A 14 1.28 29.70 6.82
N PRO A 15 0.64 28.58 6.47
CA PRO A 15 -0.64 28.20 7.04
C PRO A 15 -0.52 28.01 8.56
N ALA A 16 -1.52 28.48 9.29
CA ALA A 16 -1.58 28.31 10.74
C ALA A 16 -1.66 26.82 11.12
N PRO A 17 -1.06 26.39 12.25
CA PRO A 17 -1.13 25.02 12.70
C PRO A 17 -2.59 24.63 12.99
N ARG A 18 -3.04 23.52 12.39
CA ARG A 18 -4.39 22.96 12.61
C ARG A 18 -4.37 22.06 13.85
N PRO A 19 -5.44 22.04 14.66
CA PRO A 19 -5.58 21.07 15.74
C PRO A 19 -5.47 19.62 15.22
N PRO A 20 -4.97 18.68 16.03
CA PRO A 20 -4.86 17.27 15.65
C PRO A 20 -6.25 16.68 15.36
N ALA A 21 -6.31 15.79 14.38
CA ALA A 21 -7.50 15.00 14.12
C ALA A 21 -7.75 14.02 15.27
N PRO A 22 -9.01 13.63 15.55
CA PRO A 22 -9.29 12.55 16.48
C PRO A 22 -8.64 11.24 16.01
N GLU A 23 -8.19 10.44 16.98
CA GLU A 23 -7.59 9.12 16.72
C GLU A 23 -8.65 8.14 16.21
N PRO A 24 -8.29 7.25 15.25
CA PRO A 24 -9.21 6.23 14.76
C PRO A 24 -9.55 5.22 15.87
N PRO A 25 -10.74 4.60 15.83
CA PRO A 25 -11.09 3.54 16.77
C PRO A 25 -10.14 2.34 16.61
N PRO A 26 -9.87 1.58 17.69
CA PRO A 26 -9.06 0.37 17.60
C PRO A 26 -9.78 -0.67 16.73
N VAL A 27 -9.05 -1.28 15.81
CA VAL A 27 -9.51 -2.38 14.98
C VAL A 27 -9.32 -3.70 15.73
N SER A 28 -10.32 -4.58 15.69
CA SER A 28 -10.17 -5.93 16.25
C SER A 28 -9.36 -6.80 15.29
N PRO A 29 -8.62 -7.81 15.75
CA PRO A 29 -7.87 -8.71 14.86
C PRO A 29 -8.75 -9.48 13.86
N GLU A 30 -10.03 -9.68 14.19
CA GLU A 30 -11.01 -10.31 13.29
C GLU A 30 -11.49 -9.37 12.17
N ASP A 31 -11.39 -8.06 12.40
CA ASP A 31 -11.75 -7.02 11.43
C ASP A 31 -10.52 -6.54 10.62
N ASP A 32 -9.33 -7.04 10.95
CA ASP A 32 -8.04 -6.72 10.33
C ASP A 32 -7.85 -7.55 9.06
N ILE A 33 -8.60 -7.16 8.02
CA ILE A 33 -8.50 -7.71 6.67
C ILE A 33 -7.79 -6.70 5.76
N PRO A 34 -7.03 -7.16 4.77
CA PRO A 34 -6.39 -6.27 3.80
C PRO A 34 -7.43 -5.44 3.01
N GLU A 35 -7.08 -4.20 2.67
CA GLU A 35 -7.95 -3.21 2.02
C GLU A 35 -7.91 -3.37 0.49
N ASP A 36 -9.03 -3.26 -0.23
CA ASP A 36 -9.12 -3.48 -1.70
C ASP A 36 -8.15 -2.62 -2.58
N ASP A 37 -7.50 -1.58 -2.04
CA ASP A 37 -6.50 -0.74 -2.72
C ASP A 37 -5.04 -1.18 -2.42
N ASP A 38 -4.87 -2.27 -1.66
CA ASP A 38 -3.57 -2.84 -1.34
C ASP A 38 -2.96 -3.50 -2.60
N PRO A 39 -1.74 -3.11 -3.01
CA PRO A 39 -1.14 -3.55 -4.28
C PRO A 39 -0.75 -5.03 -4.30
N ASP A 40 -0.75 -5.69 -3.16
CA ASP A 40 -0.52 -7.13 -3.00
C ASP A 40 -1.82 -7.95 -2.93
N LEU A 41 -3.00 -7.30 -2.99
CA LEU A 41 -4.29 -7.97 -3.12
C LEU A 41 -4.67 -8.38 -4.54
N ASP A 42 -4.05 -7.80 -5.56
CA ASP A 42 -4.26 -8.17 -6.96
C ASP A 42 -3.91 -9.66 -7.22
N GLU A 43 -4.36 -10.22 -8.35
CA GLU A 43 -4.11 -11.60 -8.82
C GLU A 43 -2.61 -11.97 -9.01
N SER A 44 -1.68 -11.12 -8.57
CA SER A 44 -0.30 -11.51 -8.25
C SER A 44 -0.21 -12.37 -7.00
N ALA A 45 -1.29 -12.53 -6.23
CA ALA A 45 -1.51 -13.58 -5.24
C ALA A 45 -1.60 -14.99 -5.85
N LEU A 46 -0.87 -15.28 -6.93
CA LEU A 46 -0.58 -16.63 -7.44
C LEU A 46 0.30 -17.45 -6.45
N SER A 47 0.16 -17.22 -5.14
CA SER A 47 0.67 -18.08 -4.08
C SER A 47 -0.34 -19.20 -3.82
N GLY A 48 -0.28 -20.25 -4.63
CA GLY A 48 -1.08 -21.45 -4.38
C GLY A 48 -0.31 -22.73 -4.67
N LYS A 49 0.05 -22.96 -5.94
CA LYS A 49 0.68 -24.21 -6.38
C LYS A 49 1.87 -23.98 -7.32
N GLU A 50 1.78 -23.02 -8.23
CA GLU A 50 2.81 -22.83 -9.27
C GLU A 50 4.12 -22.23 -8.73
N LEU A 51 4.06 -21.35 -7.72
CA LEU A 51 5.26 -20.88 -7.02
C LEU A 51 5.90 -21.96 -6.14
N LEU A 52 5.09 -22.83 -5.51
CA LEU A 52 5.62 -23.98 -4.75
C LEU A 52 6.44 -24.91 -5.65
N VAL A 53 5.99 -25.14 -6.88
CA VAL A 53 6.70 -25.98 -7.85
C VAL A 53 7.97 -25.30 -8.36
N ARG A 54 7.93 -23.99 -8.66
CA ARG A 54 9.05 -23.28 -9.30
C ARG A 54 10.15 -22.86 -8.34
N GLU A 55 9.84 -22.36 -7.15
CA GLU A 55 10.83 -21.80 -6.21
C GLU A 55 11.39 -22.88 -5.27
N LEU A 56 10.55 -23.80 -4.80
CA LEU A 56 10.94 -24.87 -3.86
C LEU A 56 11.24 -26.21 -4.56
N GLY A 57 11.03 -26.31 -5.87
CA GLY A 57 11.17 -27.56 -6.63
C GLY A 57 10.18 -28.65 -6.19
N ALA A 58 9.06 -28.27 -5.58
CA ALA A 58 8.07 -29.21 -5.07
C ALA A 58 7.29 -29.89 -6.22
N THR A 59 6.75 -31.08 -5.97
CA THR A 59 5.87 -31.80 -6.89
C THR A 59 4.45 -31.87 -6.32
N VAL A 60 3.45 -31.56 -7.15
CA VAL A 60 2.04 -31.66 -6.77
C VAL A 60 1.52 -33.01 -7.24
N VAL A 61 1.02 -33.82 -6.30
CA VAL A 61 0.37 -35.10 -6.59
C VAL A 61 -1.12 -34.95 -6.27
N GLU A 62 -1.98 -35.25 -7.24
CA GLU A 62 -3.42 -35.34 -7.00
C GLU A 62 -3.76 -36.71 -6.40
N GLU A 63 -4.53 -36.70 -5.32
CA GLU A 63 -5.10 -37.91 -4.74
C GLU A 63 -6.40 -38.26 -5.47
N ILE A 64 -6.49 -39.47 -6.01
CA ILE A 64 -7.72 -40.01 -6.60
C ILE A 64 -8.35 -40.93 -5.55
N ALA A 65 -9.54 -40.59 -5.08
CA ALA A 65 -10.33 -41.47 -4.23
C ALA A 65 -10.93 -42.59 -5.09
N ASN A 66 -10.59 -43.85 -4.80
CA ASN A 66 -11.21 -45.00 -5.44
C ASN A 66 -12.53 -45.32 -4.72
N GLU A 67 -13.64 -45.09 -5.40
CA GLU A 67 -14.99 -45.43 -4.95
C GLU A 67 -15.32 -46.93 -5.05
#